data_AF-A0A9N9Z8S4-F1
#
_entry.id   AF-A0A9N9Z8S4-F1
#
_cell.length_a   1.000
_cell.length_b   1.000
_cell.length_c   1.000
_cell.angle_alpha   90.00
_cell.angle_beta   90.00
_cell.angle_gamma   90.00
#
_symmetry.space_group_name_H-M   'P 1'
#
loop_
_entity.id
_entity.type
_entity.pdbx_description
1 polymer ?
#
loop_
_entity_poly.entity_id
_entity_poly.type
_entity_poly.pdbx_seq_one_letter_code
_entity_poly.pdbx_strand_id
1 'polypeptide(L)'
;MSFGNLELGHVVGSGEYSDMKLVCQGCEFKVHKVVVCTQSPVLATAIHWVFQESRTGIINIENFEPSTVSRMVEFLYTGDYGDPLFPHTEGFAAFLRSSNYLINPSIASFPDEIKKPTSDDITASGMMLQHVQINAIADYYNIERLSELSRSKFQQACQSTWDTQSFIDATSGALGLSGDGALHEVIATEAAKNIHTLLEIDHFADLIGEFGTRVLRNCIKKAEADQHRVFQLRFDLEQEHSKRQAAEARADRIIENIGRCVQTMRERGFCRNHSCMAEYQCYIERRGQSFEPLYTLRCAKCRCKN
;
A
#
# COMPACT_ATOMS: atom_id res chain seq x y z
N MET A 1 -24.22 -2.56 13.30
CA MET A 1 -24.87 -2.12 14.54
C MET A 1 -23.76 -1.85 15.56
N SER A 2 -23.37 -0.59 15.76
CA SER A 2 -22.32 -0.17 16.69
C SER A 2 -22.95 0.47 17.93
N PHE A 3 -23.42 -0.35 18.85
CA PHE A 3 -23.81 0.09 20.19
C PHE A 3 -22.77 -0.46 21.15
N GLY A 4 -21.92 0.37 21.78
CA GLY A 4 -21.04 -0.11 22.86
C GLY A 4 -19.83 0.74 23.28
N ASN A 5 -19.19 1.50 22.38
CA ASN A 5 -17.81 1.95 22.67
C ASN A 5 -17.67 3.23 23.51
N LEU A 6 -18.71 4.05 23.66
CA LEU A 6 -18.59 5.36 24.32
C LEU A 6 -18.79 5.33 25.84
N GLU A 7 -19.50 4.34 26.39
CA GLU A 7 -19.84 4.28 27.83
C GLU A 7 -18.74 3.62 28.68
N LEU A 8 -17.96 2.70 28.11
CA LEU A 8 -16.94 1.94 28.84
C LEU A 8 -15.65 2.75 29.11
N GLY A 9 -15.34 3.75 28.28
CA GLY A 9 -14.16 4.61 28.45
C GLY A 9 -14.15 5.40 29.78
N HIS A 10 -15.33 5.77 30.30
CA HIS A 10 -15.45 6.47 31.58
C HIS A 10 -15.17 5.54 32.78
N VAL A 11 -15.54 4.26 32.66
CA VAL A 11 -15.45 3.25 33.73
C VAL A 11 -14.00 2.79 33.95
N VAL A 12 -13.21 2.64 32.88
CA VAL A 12 -11.76 2.36 33.02
C VAL A 12 -11.02 3.52 33.69
N GLY A 13 -11.46 4.75 33.44
CA GLY A 13 -10.91 5.92 34.10
C GLY A 13 -11.16 5.90 35.60
N SER A 14 -12.43 5.86 36.02
CA SER A 14 -12.75 5.89 37.45
C SER A 14 -12.20 4.68 38.22
N GLY A 15 -12.03 3.54 37.54
CA GLY A 15 -11.64 2.27 38.16
C GLY A 15 -12.72 1.68 39.05
N GLU A 16 -13.93 2.25 39.04
CA GLU A 16 -15.09 1.69 39.74
C GLU A 16 -15.41 0.31 39.19
N TYR A 17 -15.69 -0.65 40.09
CA TYR A 17 -15.99 -2.04 39.77
C TYR A 17 -14.83 -2.85 39.15
N SER A 18 -13.61 -2.28 39.13
CA SER A 18 -12.43 -3.03 38.72
C SER A 18 -12.18 -4.23 39.64
N ASP A 19 -11.97 -5.39 39.03
CA ASP A 19 -11.80 -6.69 39.69
C ASP A 19 -10.47 -7.36 39.29
N MET A 20 -9.61 -6.59 38.60
CA MET A 20 -8.29 -6.99 38.14
C MET A 20 -7.34 -5.79 38.01
N LYS A 21 -6.03 -6.02 38.16
CA LYS A 21 -4.98 -5.04 37.93
C LYS A 21 -3.90 -5.58 36.98
N LEU A 22 -3.45 -4.75 36.06
CA LEU A 22 -2.19 -4.94 35.34
C LEU A 22 -1.13 -4.05 35.99
N VAL A 23 0.06 -4.58 36.28
CA VAL A 23 1.14 -3.81 36.91
C VAL A 23 2.35 -3.84 35.99
N CYS A 24 2.79 -2.66 35.54
CA CYS A 24 3.90 -2.52 34.61
C CYS A 24 4.89 -1.48 35.15
N GLN A 25 6.11 -1.91 35.48
CA GLN A 25 7.16 -1.02 36.02
C GLN A 25 6.68 -0.11 37.18
N GLY A 26 5.84 -0.65 38.06
CA GLY A 26 5.26 0.08 39.20
C GLY A 26 4.02 0.94 38.87
N CYS A 27 3.65 1.08 37.59
CA CYS A 27 2.38 1.66 37.18
C CYS A 27 1.26 0.62 37.29
N GLU A 28 0.18 0.93 38.00
CA GLU A 28 -0.99 0.06 38.10
C GLU A 28 -2.06 0.47 37.08
N PHE A 29 -2.70 -0.47 36.42
CA PHE A 29 -3.86 -0.24 35.56
C PHE A 29 -5.03 -1.06 36.09
N LYS A 30 -6.04 -0.40 36.67
CA LYS A 30 -7.25 -1.07 37.15
C LYS A 30 -8.14 -1.38 35.96
N VAL A 31 -8.53 -2.65 35.83
CA VAL A 31 -9.29 -3.15 34.68
C VAL A 31 -10.39 -4.12 35.12
N HIS A 32 -11.32 -4.38 34.20
CA HIS A 32 -12.46 -5.26 34.39
C HIS A 32 -12.21 -6.56 33.63
N LYS A 33 -12.24 -7.69 34.33
CA LYS A 33 -12.05 -9.04 33.75
C LYS A 33 -12.98 -9.27 32.57
N VAL A 34 -14.25 -8.87 32.70
CA VAL A 34 -15.26 -9.05 31.64
C VAL A 34 -14.90 -8.30 30.35
N VAL A 35 -14.17 -7.18 30.44
CA VAL A 35 -13.75 -6.40 29.27
C VAL A 35 -12.44 -6.94 28.69
N VAL A 36 -11.43 -7.19 29.54
CA VAL A 36 -10.08 -7.54 29.06
C VAL A 36 -9.95 -9.01 28.67
N CYS A 37 -10.58 -9.93 29.41
CA CYS A 37 -10.47 -11.37 29.17
C CYS A 37 -11.33 -11.86 28.01
N THR A 38 -12.39 -11.13 27.64
CA THR A 38 -13.19 -11.44 26.45
C THR A 38 -12.45 -11.11 25.15
N GLN A 39 -11.43 -10.26 25.23
CA GLN A 39 -10.65 -9.78 24.08
C GLN A 39 -9.23 -10.33 24.03
N SER A 40 -8.73 -10.90 25.12
CA SER A 40 -7.41 -11.53 25.20
C SER A 40 -7.52 -12.93 25.83
N PRO A 41 -7.39 -14.00 25.01
CA PRO A 41 -7.31 -15.37 25.52
C PRO A 41 -6.13 -15.59 26.47
N VAL A 42 -5.03 -14.87 26.27
CA VAL A 42 -3.83 -14.94 27.12
C VAL A 42 -4.13 -14.38 28.51
N LEU A 43 -4.72 -13.18 28.59
CA LEU A 43 -5.14 -12.61 29.86
C LEU A 43 -6.22 -13.46 30.54
N ALA A 44 -7.18 -14.00 29.78
CA ALA A 44 -8.20 -14.91 30.30
C ALA A 44 -7.61 -16.18 30.93
N THR A 45 -6.58 -16.75 30.29
CA THR A 45 -5.89 -17.94 30.78
C THR A 45 -5.05 -17.62 32.02
N ALA A 46 -4.37 -16.47 32.04
CA ALA A 46 -3.55 -16.04 33.17
C ALA A 46 -4.36 -15.89 34.47
N ILE A 47 -5.62 -15.47 34.38
CA ILE A 47 -6.49 -15.35 35.56
C ILE A 47 -7.32 -16.61 35.86
N HIS A 48 -7.09 -17.71 35.13
CA HIS A 48 -7.79 -18.97 35.39
C HIS A 48 -7.24 -19.66 36.65
N TRP A 49 -8.10 -20.42 37.35
CA TRP A 49 -7.96 -20.87 38.76
C TRP A 49 -6.66 -21.58 39.16
N VAL A 50 -5.84 -21.96 38.19
CA VAL A 50 -4.61 -22.75 38.38
C VAL A 50 -3.39 -21.87 38.67
N PHE A 51 -3.48 -20.56 38.44
CA PHE A 51 -2.35 -19.62 38.54
C PHE A 51 -2.45 -18.68 39.76
N GLN A 52 -1.32 -18.13 40.25
CA GLN A 52 -1.33 -17.26 41.43
C GLN A 52 -2.12 -15.97 41.19
N GLU A 53 -2.10 -15.52 39.95
CA GLU A 53 -2.78 -14.37 39.37
C GLU A 53 -4.30 -14.48 39.51
N SER A 54 -4.86 -15.71 39.53
CA SER A 54 -6.29 -15.92 39.77
C SER A 54 -6.69 -15.60 41.21
N ARG A 55 -5.75 -15.72 42.16
CA ARG A 55 -5.97 -15.47 43.60
C ARG A 55 -5.74 -14.02 43.96
N THR A 56 -4.76 -13.37 43.33
CA THR A 56 -4.40 -11.97 43.59
C THR A 56 -5.18 -10.99 42.73
N GLY A 57 -5.64 -11.40 41.54
CA GLY A 57 -6.22 -10.51 40.54
C GLY A 57 -5.20 -9.54 39.93
N ILE A 58 -3.90 -9.81 40.09
CA ILE A 58 -2.80 -8.96 39.64
C ILE A 58 -2.00 -9.72 38.59
N ILE A 59 -1.80 -9.10 37.42
CA ILE A 59 -0.87 -9.57 36.39
C ILE A 59 0.27 -8.56 36.28
N ASN A 60 1.51 -9.05 36.43
CA ASN A 60 2.70 -8.24 36.22
C ASN A 60 3.12 -8.30 34.74
N ILE A 61 3.38 -7.13 34.15
CA ILE A 61 3.83 -6.95 32.78
C ILE A 61 5.28 -6.44 32.85
N GLU A 62 6.23 -7.28 32.44
CA GLU A 62 7.67 -6.99 32.59
C GLU A 62 8.33 -6.55 31.28
N ASN A 63 7.84 -7.03 30.13
CA ASN A 63 8.50 -6.87 28.82
C ASN A 63 7.99 -5.69 27.99
N PHE A 64 7.18 -4.82 28.57
CA PHE A 64 6.57 -3.69 27.86
C PHE A 64 6.70 -2.40 28.67
N GLU A 65 6.64 -1.28 27.95
CA GLU A 65 6.62 0.04 28.56
C GLU A 65 5.19 0.39 29.06
N PRO A 66 5.06 1.14 30.16
CA PRO A 66 3.75 1.56 30.68
C PRO A 66 2.91 2.34 29.65
N SER A 67 3.55 3.09 28.75
CA SER A 67 2.88 3.80 27.65
C SER A 67 2.20 2.83 26.67
N THR A 68 2.88 1.74 26.29
CA THR A 68 2.35 0.69 25.42
C THR A 68 1.20 -0.06 26.10
N VAL A 69 1.34 -0.40 27.39
CA VAL A 69 0.27 -1.03 28.19
C VAL A 69 -0.95 -0.12 28.28
N SER A 70 -0.74 1.18 28.49
CA SER A 70 -1.82 2.17 28.53
C SER A 70 -2.61 2.21 27.23
N ARG A 71 -1.94 2.18 26.08
CA ARG A 71 -2.59 2.14 24.75
C ARG A 71 -3.34 0.84 24.50
N MET A 72 -2.81 -0.30 24.95
CA MET A 72 -3.54 -1.57 24.91
C MET A 72 -4.82 -1.49 25.75
N VAL A 73 -4.73 -0.95 26.98
CA VAL A 73 -5.90 -0.78 27.85
C VAL A 73 -6.92 0.18 27.24
N GLU A 74 -6.49 1.32 26.70
CA GLU A 74 -7.36 2.27 25.98
C GLU A 74 -8.15 1.54 24.87
N PHE A 75 -7.46 0.80 24.02
CA PHE A 75 -8.08 0.01 22.95
C PHE A 75 -9.11 -0.99 23.46
N LEU A 76 -8.83 -1.71 24.54
CA LEU A 76 -9.75 -2.71 25.08
C LEU A 76 -11.10 -2.11 25.51
N TYR A 77 -11.17 -0.81 25.80
CA TYR A 77 -12.42 -0.15 26.21
C TYR A 77 -13.08 0.67 25.10
N THR A 78 -12.29 1.26 24.21
CA THR A 78 -12.81 2.20 23.19
C THR A 78 -12.83 1.59 21.79
N GLY A 79 -12.08 0.51 21.57
CA GLY A 79 -11.80 -0.07 20.27
C GLY A 79 -10.78 0.72 19.44
N ASP A 80 -10.13 1.73 20.02
CA ASP A 80 -9.11 2.55 19.38
C ASP A 80 -8.02 2.96 20.40
N TYR A 81 -6.86 3.39 19.92
CA TYR A 81 -5.85 4.02 20.76
C TYR A 81 -5.42 5.33 20.10
N GLY A 82 -5.39 6.43 20.87
CA GLY A 82 -5.16 7.76 20.31
C GLY A 82 -3.87 7.89 19.48
N ASP A 83 -3.93 8.73 18.45
CA ASP A 83 -2.78 9.16 17.65
C ASP A 83 -1.86 10.05 18.52
N PRO A 84 -0.53 9.89 18.51
CA PRO A 84 0.40 10.80 19.17
C PRO A 84 0.22 12.27 18.80
N LEU A 85 -0.18 12.56 17.55
CA LEU A 85 -0.39 13.92 17.03
C LEU A 85 -1.73 14.52 17.43
N PHE A 86 -2.73 13.66 17.59
CA PHE A 86 -4.07 14.04 17.98
C PHE A 86 -4.51 13.07 19.05
N PRO A 87 -4.19 13.33 20.33
CA PRO A 87 -4.80 12.59 21.42
C PRO A 87 -6.31 12.84 21.33
N HIS A 88 -7.01 11.96 20.63
CA HIS A 88 -8.45 11.83 20.70
C HIS A 88 -8.74 11.29 22.08
N THR A 89 -8.79 12.24 22.99
CA THR A 89 -9.47 12.36 24.28
C THR A 89 -8.51 13.17 25.14
N GLU A 90 -8.57 14.51 25.06
CA GLU A 90 -7.95 15.39 26.07
C GLU A 90 -8.29 14.92 27.50
N GLY A 91 -9.45 14.27 27.65
CA GLY A 91 -9.83 13.48 28.82
C GLY A 91 -8.84 12.37 29.19
N PHE A 92 -8.60 11.32 28.40
CA PHE A 92 -7.91 10.10 28.87
C PHE A 92 -6.47 10.36 29.38
N ALA A 93 -5.66 11.14 28.65
CA ALA A 93 -4.28 11.43 29.08
C ALA A 93 -4.21 12.45 30.25
N ALA A 94 -5.08 13.46 30.28
CA ALA A 94 -5.17 14.37 31.42
C ALA A 94 -5.78 13.68 32.66
N PHE A 95 -6.68 12.73 32.44
CA PHE A 95 -7.38 11.98 33.48
C PHE A 95 -6.51 10.88 34.11
N LEU A 96 -5.71 10.13 33.33
CA LEU A 96 -4.70 9.22 33.90
C LEU A 96 -3.70 9.99 34.80
N ARG A 97 -3.37 11.24 34.45
CA ARG A 97 -2.59 12.15 35.29
C ARG A 97 -3.34 12.61 36.54
N SER A 98 -4.65 12.86 36.47
CA SER A 98 -5.49 13.25 37.61
C SER A 98 -5.82 12.11 38.58
N SER A 99 -5.79 10.85 38.13
CA SER A 99 -6.17 9.67 38.91
C SER A 99 -5.00 8.95 39.62
N ASN A 100 -3.84 9.61 39.79
CA ASN A 100 -2.63 9.08 40.44
C ASN A 100 -2.03 7.80 39.80
N TYR A 101 -2.31 7.51 38.52
CA TYR A 101 -1.81 6.29 37.85
C TYR A 101 -0.33 6.35 37.42
N LEU A 102 0.36 7.49 37.57
CA LEU A 102 1.79 7.67 37.27
C LEU A 102 2.66 8.07 38.48
N ILE A 103 2.17 7.90 39.72
CA ILE A 103 2.92 8.38 40.90
C ILE A 103 3.81 7.26 41.47
N ASN A 104 5.05 7.19 40.99
CA ASN A 104 6.16 6.83 41.86
C ASN A 104 6.76 8.13 42.45
N PRO A 105 6.80 8.31 43.79
CA PRO A 105 7.39 9.49 44.43
C PRO A 105 8.88 9.71 44.13
N SER A 106 9.59 8.74 43.56
CA SER A 106 11.02 8.88 43.25
C SER A 106 11.34 9.70 41.98
N ILE A 107 10.33 10.15 41.23
CA ILE A 107 10.49 11.11 40.12
C ILE A 107 10.13 12.54 40.58
N ALA A 108 9.81 12.75 41.86
CA ALA A 108 9.40 14.04 42.42
C ALA A 108 10.56 15.05 42.64
N SER A 109 11.44 15.18 41.65
CA SER A 109 12.34 16.32 41.51
C SER A 109 12.44 16.74 40.04
N PHE A 110 11.32 17.16 39.48
CA PHE A 110 11.32 18.04 38.31
C PHE A 110 11.03 19.47 38.78
N PRO A 111 11.91 20.45 38.50
CA PRO A 111 11.73 21.83 38.91
C PRO A 111 10.43 22.42 38.34
N ASP A 112 9.83 23.31 39.12
CA ASP A 112 8.54 24.02 38.95
C ASP A 112 8.35 24.83 37.65
N GLU A 113 9.15 24.58 36.60
CA GLU A 113 9.07 25.24 35.29
C GLU A 113 8.87 24.20 34.18
N ILE A 114 7.67 23.62 34.10
CA ILE A 114 7.22 23.03 32.84
C ILE A 114 6.93 24.21 31.90
N LYS A 115 7.92 24.58 31.09
CA LYS A 115 7.67 25.24 29.81
C LYS A 115 6.61 24.41 29.09
N LYS A 116 5.52 25.06 28.69
CA LYS A 116 4.54 24.47 27.75
C LYS A 116 5.32 23.69 26.69
N PRO A 117 5.06 22.38 26.49
CA PRO A 117 5.68 21.68 25.38
C PRO A 117 5.17 22.39 24.13
N THR A 118 6.07 23.14 23.49
CA THR A 118 5.90 23.61 22.13
C THR A 118 5.68 22.38 21.26
N SER A 119 4.83 22.51 20.25
CA SER A 119 4.39 21.50 19.29
C SER A 119 5.49 20.75 18.52
N ASP A 120 6.75 20.94 18.89
CA ASP A 120 7.94 20.59 18.11
C ASP A 120 8.74 19.43 18.74
N ASP A 121 8.37 18.92 19.94
CA ASP A 121 9.10 17.86 20.66
C ASP A 121 8.46 16.45 20.56
N ILE A 122 7.28 16.29 19.94
CA ILE A 122 6.80 14.97 19.49
C ILE A 122 7.37 14.77 18.09
N THR A 123 8.62 14.32 18.00
CA THR A 123 9.22 14.00 16.71
C THR A 123 8.39 12.90 16.03
N ALA A 124 8.10 13.07 14.73
CA ALA A 124 7.44 12.06 13.88
C ALA A 124 8.09 10.66 14.00
N SER A 125 9.35 10.63 14.45
CA SER A 125 10.14 9.45 14.75
C SER A 125 9.54 8.51 15.80
N GLY A 126 8.80 9.03 16.77
CA GLY A 126 8.16 8.20 17.79
C GLY A 126 6.92 7.42 17.31
N MET A 127 6.30 7.79 16.18
CA MET A 127 4.96 7.32 15.83
C MET A 127 4.97 5.90 15.24
N MET A 128 5.87 5.66 14.28
CA MET A 128 6.01 4.34 13.66
C MET A 128 6.44 3.29 14.69
N LEU A 129 7.46 3.61 15.50
CA LEU A 129 7.95 2.72 16.55
C LEU A 129 6.86 2.42 17.59
N GLN A 130 6.04 3.41 17.96
CA GLN A 130 4.95 3.17 18.89
C GLN A 130 3.91 2.20 18.33
N HIS A 131 3.53 2.31 17.05
CA HIS A 131 2.61 1.35 16.43
C HIS A 131 3.18 -0.07 16.39
N VAL A 132 4.50 -0.19 16.19
CA VAL A 132 5.21 -1.48 16.29
C VAL A 132 5.17 -2.04 17.73
N GLN A 133 5.43 -1.22 18.74
CA GLN A 133 5.35 -1.65 20.14
C GLN A 133 3.92 -2.08 20.53
N ILE A 134 2.91 -1.35 20.04
CA ILE A 134 1.50 -1.69 20.26
C ILE A 134 1.13 -2.99 19.53
N ASN A 135 1.67 -3.22 18.33
CA ASN A 135 1.51 -4.50 17.65
C ASN A 135 2.16 -5.64 18.46
N ALA A 136 3.37 -5.45 18.98
CA ALA A 136 4.08 -6.47 19.74
C ALA A 136 3.31 -6.89 21.01
N ILE A 137 2.75 -5.92 21.77
CA ILE A 137 1.93 -6.26 22.95
C ILE A 137 0.62 -6.95 22.54
N ALA A 138 0.04 -6.56 21.40
CA ALA A 138 -1.17 -7.16 20.88
C ALA A 138 -0.95 -8.61 20.43
N ASP A 139 0.15 -8.89 19.75
CA ASP A 139 0.58 -10.24 19.36
C ASP A 139 0.83 -11.10 20.62
N TYR A 140 1.59 -10.56 21.59
CA TYR A 140 1.89 -11.25 22.84
C TYR A 140 0.64 -11.65 23.64
N TYR A 141 -0.34 -10.75 23.76
CA TYR A 141 -1.60 -11.03 24.47
C TYR A 141 -2.70 -11.59 23.56
N ASN A 142 -2.39 -11.90 22.29
CA ASN A 142 -3.32 -12.41 21.29
C ASN A 142 -4.61 -11.57 21.17
N ILE A 143 -4.45 -10.27 20.95
CA ILE A 143 -5.52 -9.29 20.72
C ILE A 143 -5.53 -8.97 19.21
N GLU A 144 -6.19 -9.83 18.44
CA GLU A 144 -6.19 -9.78 16.96
C GLU A 144 -6.58 -8.40 16.40
N ARG A 145 -7.69 -7.83 16.91
CA ARG A 145 -8.19 -6.52 16.45
C ARG A 145 -7.22 -5.37 16.74
N LEU A 146 -6.44 -5.45 17.83
CA LEU A 146 -5.42 -4.44 18.13
C LEU A 146 -4.22 -4.60 17.19
N SER A 147 -3.84 -5.84 16.89
CA SER A 147 -2.78 -6.16 15.94
C SER A 147 -3.11 -5.67 14.54
N GLU A 148 -4.37 -5.83 14.09
CA GLU A 148 -4.89 -5.26 12.83
C GLU A 148 -4.85 -3.72 12.83
N LEU A 149 -5.38 -3.10 13.88
CA LEU A 149 -5.42 -1.65 13.98
C LEU A 149 -4.01 -1.04 13.99
N SER A 150 -3.08 -1.65 14.71
CA SER A 150 -1.72 -1.15 14.81
C SER A 150 -0.95 -1.25 13.50
N ARG A 151 -1.14 -2.33 12.74
CA ARG A 151 -0.63 -2.46 11.37
C ARG A 151 -1.21 -1.40 10.45
N SER A 152 -2.53 -1.18 10.52
CA SER A 152 -3.19 -0.15 9.71
C SER A 152 -2.66 1.26 10.02
N LYS A 153 -2.48 1.60 11.30
CA LYS A 153 -1.95 2.92 11.70
C LYS A 153 -0.48 3.07 11.36
N PHE A 154 0.33 2.03 11.52
CA PHE A 154 1.72 2.01 11.05
C PHE A 154 1.81 2.31 9.55
N GLN A 155 0.98 1.63 8.75
CA GLN A 155 0.93 1.85 7.31
C GLN A 155 0.51 3.27 6.95
N GLN A 156 -0.49 3.82 7.65
CA GLN A 156 -0.92 5.20 7.47
C GLN A 156 0.19 6.20 7.83
N ALA A 157 0.95 5.95 8.90
CA ALA A 157 2.09 6.78 9.29
C ALA A 157 3.19 6.78 8.19
N CYS A 158 3.48 5.62 7.60
CA CYS A 158 4.42 5.51 6.49
C CYS A 158 3.98 6.34 5.26
N GLN A 159 2.68 6.38 4.97
CA GLN A 159 2.13 7.12 3.82
C GLN A 159 2.03 8.63 4.07
N SER A 160 1.79 9.05 5.30
CA SER A 160 1.51 10.45 5.64
C SER A 160 2.76 11.25 5.98
N THR A 161 3.71 10.62 6.67
CA THR A 161 4.91 11.25 7.22
C THR A 161 6.09 10.30 7.10
N TRP A 162 6.53 10.02 5.87
CA TRP A 162 7.70 9.17 5.66
C TRP A 162 8.96 9.83 6.23
N ASP A 163 9.61 9.13 7.15
CA ASP A 163 10.94 9.45 7.62
C ASP A 163 11.78 8.17 7.64
N THR A 164 12.90 8.19 6.91
CA THR A 164 13.67 6.96 6.65
C THR A 164 14.32 6.41 7.91
N GLN A 165 14.85 7.26 8.79
CA GLN A 165 15.49 6.79 10.03
C GLN A 165 14.45 6.21 10.99
N SER A 166 13.32 6.90 11.14
CA SER A 166 12.19 6.46 11.96
C SER A 166 11.61 5.13 11.50
N PHE A 167 11.54 4.92 10.19
CA PHE A 167 11.13 3.64 9.61
C PHE A 167 12.14 2.52 9.91
N ILE A 168 13.44 2.80 9.81
CA ILE A 168 14.51 1.82 10.14
C ILE A 168 14.45 1.44 11.63
N ASP A 169 14.29 2.43 12.51
CA ASP A 169 14.19 2.21 13.96
C ASP A 169 12.95 1.37 14.29
N ALA A 170 11.80 1.71 13.70
CA ALA A 170 10.57 0.95 13.86
C ALA A 170 10.70 -0.48 13.30
N THR A 171 11.37 -0.65 12.16
CA THR A 171 11.62 -1.97 11.55
C THR A 171 12.53 -2.83 12.44
N SER A 172 13.60 -2.25 12.98
CA SER A 172 14.49 -2.92 13.91
C SER A 172 13.75 -3.36 15.17
N GLY A 173 12.86 -2.49 15.68
CA GLY A 173 11.94 -2.83 16.76
C GLY A 173 11.00 -3.97 16.38
N ALA A 174 10.41 -3.96 15.19
CA ALA A 174 9.44 -4.97 14.77
C ALA A 174 10.05 -6.35 14.60
N LEU A 175 11.25 -6.42 14.02
CA LEU A 175 11.99 -7.67 13.82
C LEU A 175 12.54 -8.25 15.13
N GLY A 176 12.80 -7.40 16.13
CA GLY A 176 13.27 -7.82 17.45
C GLY A 176 12.15 -8.12 18.47
N LEU A 177 11.01 -7.45 18.38
CA LEU A 177 9.97 -7.47 19.42
C LEU A 177 8.69 -8.22 19.02
N SER A 178 8.30 -8.23 17.74
CA SER A 178 7.03 -8.80 17.29
C SER A 178 7.24 -10.06 16.46
N GLY A 179 6.50 -11.12 16.79
CA GLY A 179 6.40 -12.34 15.98
C GLY A 179 5.34 -12.24 14.88
N ASP A 180 4.65 -11.09 14.75
CA ASP A 180 3.59 -10.87 13.77
C ASP A 180 4.16 -10.80 12.34
N GLY A 181 4.12 -11.95 11.66
CA GLY A 181 4.54 -12.05 10.27
C GLY A 181 3.74 -11.15 9.32
N ALA A 182 2.51 -10.77 9.68
CA ALA A 182 1.74 -9.84 8.89
C ALA A 182 2.19 -8.38 9.09
N LEU A 183 2.71 -8.02 10.27
CA LEU A 183 3.42 -6.74 10.44
C LEU A 183 4.70 -6.73 9.60
N HIS A 184 5.46 -7.82 9.60
CA HIS A 184 6.68 -7.93 8.79
C HIS A 184 6.39 -7.78 7.29
N GLU A 185 5.28 -8.34 6.80
CA GLU A 185 4.84 -8.16 5.41
C GLU A 185 4.45 -6.71 5.08
N VAL A 186 3.76 -6.03 6.01
CA VAL A 186 3.43 -4.60 5.87
C VAL A 186 4.72 -3.77 5.79
N ILE A 187 5.67 -4.01 6.69
CA ILE A 187 6.98 -3.34 6.70
C ILE A 187 7.73 -3.61 5.39
N ALA A 188 7.80 -4.86 4.94
CA ALA A 188 8.46 -5.22 3.69
C ALA A 188 7.82 -4.52 2.48
N THR A 189 6.49 -4.42 2.46
CA THR A 189 5.74 -3.72 1.41
C THR A 189 6.05 -2.22 1.39
N GLU A 190 6.03 -1.55 2.55
CA GLU A 190 6.35 -0.11 2.63
C GLU A 190 7.84 0.17 2.36
N ALA A 191 8.74 -0.73 2.76
CA ALA A 191 10.15 -0.67 2.41
C ALA A 191 10.36 -0.81 0.89
N ALA A 192 9.67 -1.73 0.23
CA ALA A 192 9.77 -1.93 -1.21
C ALA A 192 9.36 -0.69 -2.01
N LYS A 193 8.31 0.02 -1.57
CA LYS A 193 7.87 1.29 -2.20
C LYS A 193 8.92 2.39 -2.11
N ASN A 194 9.68 2.43 -1.02
CA ASN A 194 10.69 3.45 -0.74
C ASN A 194 12.12 2.89 -0.85
N ILE A 195 12.32 1.80 -1.59
CA ILE A 195 13.59 1.07 -1.56
C ILE A 195 14.77 1.91 -2.08
N HIS A 196 14.50 2.86 -2.97
CA HIS A 196 15.51 3.75 -3.52
C HIS A 196 16.14 4.64 -2.45
N THR A 197 15.34 5.19 -1.52
CA THR A 197 15.85 6.03 -0.43
C THR A 197 16.50 5.19 0.68
N LEU A 198 15.98 3.98 0.92
CA LEU A 198 16.54 3.06 1.93
C LEU A 198 17.93 2.55 1.57
N LEU A 199 18.20 2.25 0.30
CA LEU A 199 19.50 1.72 -0.15
C LEU A 199 20.63 2.76 -0.17
N GLU A 200 20.32 4.05 0.06
CA GLU A 200 21.29 5.13 0.23
C GLU A 200 21.79 5.25 1.68
N ILE A 201 21.09 4.64 2.65
CA ILE A 201 21.42 4.73 4.07
C ILE A 201 22.16 3.47 4.53
N ASP A 202 23.29 3.67 5.21
CA ASP A 202 24.13 2.57 5.72
C ASP A 202 23.41 1.72 6.77
N HIS A 203 22.62 2.32 7.67
CA HIS A 203 21.85 1.60 8.71
C HIS A 203 20.85 0.57 8.12
N PHE A 204 20.33 0.79 6.92
CA PHE A 204 19.47 -0.22 6.29
C PHE A 204 20.29 -1.44 5.82
N ALA A 205 21.54 -1.24 5.40
CA ALA A 205 22.43 -2.33 5.06
C ALA A 205 22.82 -3.19 6.27
N ASP A 206 22.85 -2.60 7.48
CA ASP A 206 23.05 -3.36 8.73
C ASP A 206 21.88 -4.32 9.00
N LEU A 207 20.66 -3.95 8.58
CA LEU A 207 19.46 -4.76 8.76
C LEU A 207 19.40 -5.97 7.82
N ILE A 208 19.67 -5.76 6.53
CA ILE A 208 19.51 -6.80 5.49
C ILE A 208 20.85 -7.45 5.06
N GLY A 209 21.97 -6.93 5.54
CA GLY A 209 23.32 -7.32 5.16
C GLY A 209 23.78 -6.74 3.82
N GLU A 210 25.09 -6.51 3.71
CA GLU A 210 25.70 -5.89 2.53
C GLU A 210 25.44 -6.66 1.22
N PHE A 211 25.42 -8.00 1.28
CA PHE A 211 25.07 -8.83 0.14
C PHE A 211 23.62 -8.61 -0.31
N GLY A 212 22.68 -8.54 0.64
CA GLY A 212 21.27 -8.25 0.37
C GLY A 212 21.09 -6.89 -0.31
N THR A 213 21.74 -5.85 0.23
CA THR A 213 21.76 -4.50 -0.35
C THR A 213 22.29 -4.51 -1.78
N ARG A 214 23.38 -5.24 -2.06
CA ARG A 214 23.93 -5.37 -3.43
C ARG A 214 22.98 -6.10 -4.38
N VAL A 215 22.33 -7.17 -3.93
CA VAL A 215 21.31 -7.88 -4.71
C VAL A 215 20.16 -6.95 -5.06
N LEU A 216 19.61 -6.22 -4.08
CA LEU A 216 18.51 -5.27 -4.31
C LEU A 216 18.88 -4.15 -5.28
N ARG A 217 20.08 -3.55 -5.15
CA ARG A 217 20.57 -2.56 -6.13
C ARG A 217 20.67 -3.12 -7.54
N ASN A 218 21.13 -4.35 -7.71
CA ASN A 218 21.20 -4.98 -9.03
C ASN A 218 19.82 -5.32 -9.58
N CYS A 219 18.87 -5.73 -8.74
CA CYS A 219 17.48 -5.93 -9.13
C CYS A 219 16.83 -4.64 -9.63
N ILE A 220 17.05 -3.51 -8.94
CA ILE A 220 16.56 -2.19 -9.36
C ILE A 220 17.14 -1.80 -10.72
N LYS A 221 18.47 -1.87 -10.89
CA LYS A 221 19.13 -1.57 -12.17
C LYS A 221 18.60 -2.43 -13.31
N LYS A 222 18.35 -3.71 -13.05
CA LYS A 222 17.75 -4.62 -14.04
C LYS A 222 16.31 -4.22 -14.37
N ALA A 223 15.49 -3.90 -13.36
CA ALA A 223 14.11 -3.48 -13.55
C ALA A 223 14.02 -2.20 -14.38
N GLU A 224 14.90 -1.22 -14.13
CA GLU A 224 15.00 0.02 -14.92
C GLU A 224 15.39 -0.28 -16.38
N ALA A 225 16.35 -1.17 -16.61
CA ALA A 225 16.74 -1.59 -17.95
C ALA A 225 15.60 -2.32 -18.69
N ASP A 226 14.89 -3.21 -18.00
CA ASP A 226 13.73 -3.92 -18.55
C ASP A 226 12.59 -2.95 -18.85
N GLN A 227 12.34 -1.96 -17.99
CA GLN A 227 11.35 -0.91 -18.22
C GLN A 227 11.69 -0.07 -19.46
N HIS A 228 12.97 0.29 -19.64
CA HIS A 228 13.43 0.97 -20.85
C HIS A 228 13.24 0.11 -22.10
N ARG A 229 13.56 -1.19 -22.01
CA ARG A 229 13.37 -2.13 -23.13
C ARG A 229 11.91 -2.30 -23.51
N VAL A 230 11.00 -2.38 -22.53
CA VAL A 230 9.55 -2.44 -22.76
C VAL A 230 9.07 -1.16 -23.46
N PHE A 231 9.56 0.00 -23.04
CA PHE A 231 9.21 1.27 -23.69
C PHE A 231 9.66 1.29 -25.17
N GLN A 232 10.90 0.89 -25.45
CA GLN A 232 11.40 0.79 -26.83
C GLN A 232 10.57 -0.19 -27.68
N LEU A 233 10.29 -1.39 -27.16
CA LEU A 233 9.48 -2.38 -27.89
C LEU A 233 8.06 -1.89 -28.18
N ARG A 234 7.45 -1.11 -27.28
CA ARG A 234 6.14 -0.50 -27.52
C ARG A 234 6.19 0.51 -28.66
N PHE A 235 7.24 1.33 -28.71
CA PHE A 235 7.44 2.29 -29.79
C PHE A 235 7.65 1.59 -31.15
N ASP A 236 8.48 0.55 -31.19
CA ASP A 236 8.73 -0.22 -32.41
C ASP A 236 7.45 -0.93 -32.89
N LEU A 237 6.66 -1.49 -31.96
CA LEU A 237 5.40 -2.15 -32.28
C LEU A 237 4.39 -1.16 -32.90
N GLU A 238 4.28 0.06 -32.37
CA GLU A 238 3.41 1.10 -32.91
C GLU A 238 3.85 1.55 -34.31
N GLN A 239 5.16 1.63 -34.53
CA GLN A 239 5.73 1.94 -35.84
C GLN A 239 5.39 0.83 -36.86
N GLU A 240 5.56 -0.43 -36.49
CA GLU A 240 5.23 -1.57 -37.35
C GLU A 240 3.72 -1.68 -37.62
N HIS A 241 2.87 -1.43 -36.62
CA HIS A 241 1.42 -1.36 -36.81
C HIS A 241 1.03 -0.28 -37.81
N SER A 242 1.64 0.91 -37.73
CA SER A 242 1.39 1.99 -38.68
C SER A 242 1.82 1.64 -40.10
N LYS A 243 2.99 0.99 -40.26
CA LYS A 243 3.47 0.50 -41.57
C LYS A 243 2.52 -0.54 -42.15
N ARG A 244 2.06 -1.48 -41.31
CA ARG A 244 1.12 -2.53 -41.69
C ARG A 244 -0.22 -1.94 -42.13
N GLN A 245 -0.82 -1.05 -41.35
CA GLN A 245 -2.08 -0.38 -41.71
C GLN A 245 -1.95 0.40 -43.02
N ALA A 246 -0.82 1.10 -43.23
CA ALA A 246 -0.57 1.79 -44.49
C ALA A 246 -0.46 0.81 -45.68
N ALA A 247 0.10 -0.38 -45.47
CA ALA A 247 0.19 -1.43 -46.49
C ALA A 247 -1.17 -2.08 -46.79
N GLU A 248 -1.96 -2.37 -45.76
CA GLU A 248 -3.33 -2.89 -45.89
C GLU A 248 -4.21 -1.88 -46.64
N ALA A 249 -4.21 -0.61 -46.22
CA ALA A 249 -4.95 0.44 -46.92
C ALA A 249 -4.50 0.63 -48.38
N ARG A 250 -3.21 0.42 -48.69
CA ARG A 250 -2.73 0.41 -50.08
C ARG A 250 -3.29 -0.78 -50.86
N ALA A 251 -3.28 -1.98 -50.27
CA ALA A 251 -3.82 -3.18 -50.90
C ALA A 251 -5.32 -3.04 -51.20
N ASP A 252 -6.10 -2.52 -50.24
CA ASP A 252 -7.54 -2.28 -50.40
C ASP A 252 -7.84 -1.34 -51.57
N ARG A 253 -7.08 -0.24 -51.71
CA ARG A 253 -7.22 0.68 -52.85
C ARG A 253 -6.94 0.01 -54.20
N ILE A 254 -5.95 -0.89 -54.25
CA ILE A 254 -5.62 -1.64 -55.47
C ILE A 254 -6.75 -2.63 -55.81
N ILE A 255 -7.25 -3.36 -54.80
CA ILE A 255 -8.36 -4.30 -54.96
C ILE A 255 -9.61 -3.57 -55.46
N GLU A 256 -9.95 -2.43 -54.87
CA GLU A 256 -11.09 -1.60 -55.30
C GLU A 256 -10.92 -1.09 -56.73
N ASN A 257 -9.72 -0.66 -57.10
CA ASN A 257 -9.43 -0.19 -58.45
C ASN A 257 -9.57 -1.31 -59.50
N ILE A 258 -9.08 -2.52 -59.23
CA ILE A 258 -9.28 -3.69 -60.09
C ILE A 258 -10.77 -4.06 -60.13
N GLY A 259 -11.45 -4.05 -58.98
CA GLY A 259 -12.88 -4.31 -58.85
C GLY A 259 -13.72 -3.41 -59.75
N ARG A 260 -13.40 -2.09 -59.81
CA ARG A 260 -14.04 -1.15 -60.76
C ARG A 260 -13.81 -1.51 -62.22
N CYS A 261 -12.61 -1.98 -62.58
CA CYS A 261 -12.32 -2.44 -63.94
C CYS A 261 -13.18 -3.66 -64.29
N VAL A 262 -13.26 -4.66 -63.40
CA VAL A 262 -14.08 -5.86 -63.58
C VAL A 262 -15.56 -5.53 -63.65
N GLN A 263 -16.05 -4.62 -62.80
CA GLN A 263 -17.45 -4.20 -62.82
C GLN A 263 -17.80 -3.51 -64.14
N THR A 264 -16.95 -2.59 -64.61
CA THR A 264 -17.13 -1.94 -65.92
C THR A 264 -17.16 -2.97 -67.05
N MET A 265 -16.33 -4.02 -66.97
CA MET A 265 -16.33 -5.15 -67.91
C MET A 265 -17.63 -5.97 -67.88
N ARG A 266 -18.34 -6.03 -66.76
CA ARG A 266 -19.62 -6.78 -66.68
C ARG A 266 -20.80 -5.95 -67.17
N GLU A 267 -20.81 -4.65 -66.91
CA GLU A 267 -21.96 -3.78 -67.17
C GLU A 267 -22.08 -3.30 -68.62
N ARG A 268 -20.96 -3.19 -69.34
CA ARG A 268 -20.96 -2.70 -70.73
C ARG A 268 -20.83 -3.86 -71.70
N GLY A 269 -21.29 -3.70 -72.95
CA GLY A 269 -21.07 -4.65 -74.05
C GLY A 269 -20.22 -4.10 -75.21
N PHE A 270 -19.86 -2.80 -75.18
CA PHE A 270 -19.17 -2.09 -76.27
C PHE A 270 -18.22 -1.00 -75.74
N CYS A 271 -17.19 -0.56 -76.49
CA CYS A 271 -16.33 0.57 -76.07
C CYS A 271 -17.15 1.85 -75.86
N ARG A 272 -16.81 2.59 -74.80
CA ARG A 272 -17.41 3.87 -74.43
C ARG A 272 -17.31 4.95 -75.52
N ASN A 273 -16.31 4.89 -76.37
CA ASN A 273 -16.18 5.79 -77.51
C ASN A 273 -17.22 5.44 -78.59
N HIS A 274 -18.21 6.32 -78.76
CA HIS A 274 -19.29 6.19 -79.74
C HIS A 274 -18.80 6.11 -81.19
N SER A 275 -17.59 6.58 -81.50
CA SER A 275 -17.00 6.42 -82.84
C SER A 275 -16.34 5.04 -83.05
N CYS A 276 -16.08 4.29 -81.97
CA CYS A 276 -15.43 2.99 -82.04
C CYS A 276 -16.44 1.84 -82.03
N MET A 277 -17.37 1.85 -81.06
CA MET A 277 -18.42 0.83 -80.83
C MET A 277 -17.96 -0.64 -80.90
N ALA A 278 -16.67 -0.92 -80.70
CA ALA A 278 -16.16 -2.28 -80.76
C ALA A 278 -16.80 -3.14 -79.65
N GLU A 279 -17.31 -4.31 -80.03
CA GLU A 279 -17.70 -5.37 -79.09
C GLU A 279 -16.48 -5.87 -78.33
N TYR A 280 -16.71 -6.24 -77.07
CA TYR A 280 -15.79 -6.50 -75.96
C TYR A 280 -14.37 -7.03 -76.25
N GLN A 281 -13.54 -6.18 -76.85
CA GLN A 281 -12.10 -6.33 -76.87
C GLN A 281 -11.49 -5.22 -76.01
N CYS A 282 -11.16 -5.57 -74.76
CA CYS A 282 -10.51 -4.67 -73.82
C CYS A 282 -9.34 -5.35 -73.11
N TYR A 283 -8.41 -4.55 -72.58
CA TYR A 283 -7.29 -5.02 -71.78
C TYR A 283 -7.06 -4.07 -70.59
N ILE A 284 -6.42 -4.60 -69.55
CA ILE A 284 -6.06 -3.82 -68.37
C ILE A 284 -4.64 -3.29 -68.56
N GLU A 285 -4.49 -1.97 -68.50
CA GLU A 285 -3.20 -1.30 -68.51
C GLU A 285 -2.80 -0.94 -67.07
N ARG A 286 -1.59 -1.34 -66.67
CA ARG A 286 -0.99 -0.92 -65.40
C ARG A 286 -0.31 0.45 -65.58
N ARG A 287 -0.62 1.38 -64.68
CA ARG A 287 -0.02 2.72 -64.54
C ARG A 287 0.35 2.96 -63.07
N GLY A 288 0.83 4.16 -62.76
CA GLY A 288 1.15 4.57 -61.39
C GLY A 288 2.55 4.13 -60.95
N GLN A 289 2.81 4.25 -59.64
CA GLN A 289 4.09 3.93 -59.04
C GLN A 289 4.19 2.41 -58.81
N SER A 290 5.43 1.90 -58.73
CA SER A 290 5.67 0.45 -58.53
C SER A 290 5.02 -0.08 -57.26
N PHE A 291 4.99 0.73 -56.19
CA PHE A 291 4.44 0.39 -54.87
C PHE A 291 2.96 0.77 -54.68
N GLU A 292 2.34 1.47 -55.64
CA GLU A 292 0.91 1.78 -55.66
C GLU A 292 0.41 1.82 -57.11
N PRO A 293 0.29 0.65 -57.77
CA PRO A 293 -0.12 0.56 -59.16
C PRO A 293 -1.61 0.89 -59.34
N LEU A 294 -1.91 1.59 -60.43
CA LEU A 294 -3.27 1.88 -60.87
C LEU A 294 -3.57 1.11 -62.15
N TYR A 295 -4.64 0.35 -62.15
CA TYR A 295 -5.15 -0.41 -63.28
C TYR A 295 -6.28 0.36 -63.97
N THR A 296 -6.20 0.45 -65.30
CA THR A 296 -7.20 1.14 -66.12
C THR A 296 -7.64 0.24 -67.27
N LEU A 297 -8.96 0.10 -67.44
CA LEU A 297 -9.54 -0.65 -68.54
C LEU A 297 -9.49 0.18 -69.84
N ARG A 298 -8.94 -0.41 -70.91
CA ARG A 298 -8.87 0.22 -72.23
C ARG A 298 -9.47 -0.65 -73.33
N CYS A 299 -10.09 -0.02 -74.32
CA CYS A 299 -10.48 -0.71 -75.56
C CYS A 299 -9.23 -1.11 -76.37
N ALA A 300 -9.20 -2.35 -76.85
CA ALA A 300 -8.12 -2.86 -77.69
C ALA A 300 -8.03 -2.16 -79.05
N LYS A 301 -9.17 -1.75 -79.62
CA LYS A 301 -9.25 -1.13 -80.96
C LYS A 301 -8.80 0.33 -80.97
N CYS A 302 -9.36 1.16 -80.08
CA CYS A 302 -9.12 2.61 -80.10
C CYS A 302 -8.38 3.15 -78.87
N ARG A 303 -7.99 2.28 -77.91
CA ARG A 303 -7.29 2.64 -76.67
C ARG A 303 -8.07 3.63 -75.76
N CYS A 304 -9.37 3.83 -76.03
CA CYS A 304 -10.32 4.58 -75.19
C CYS A 304 -10.24 4.06 -73.76
N LYS A 305 -10.18 4.94 -72.75
CA LYS A 305 -10.43 4.54 -71.35
C LYS A 305 -11.92 4.27 -71.23
N ASN A 306 -12.28 3.07 -70.78
CA ASN A 306 -13.67 2.73 -70.48
C ASN A 306 -14.02 3.20 -69.06
#